data_AF-A0A377VY04-F1
#
_entry.id   AF-A0A377VY04-F1
#
_cell.length_a   1.000
_cell.length_b   1.000
_cell.length_c   1.000
_cell.angle_alpha   90.00
_cell.angle_beta   90.00
_cell.angle_gamma   90.00
#
_symmetry.space_group_name_H-M   'P 1'
#
loop_
_entity.id
_entity.type
_entity.pdbx_description
1 polymer ?
#
loop_
_entity_poly.entity_id
_entity_poly.type
_entity_poly.pdbx_seq_one_letter_code
_entity_poly.pdbx_strand_id
1 'polypeptide(L)'
;MMQNNPAPALLRFIFSSLLLGMMAAYGVSLLSVDVPIDLQARYLPPGASHWFGTDNMGRDLWLRCFQGALTSLQIGVGAAICSGVIAMLIASLTLIHPVMDQALRLIIDTLLSLPHLLLLILICFTVGGGMRGVVLAVAFTHWPKLALILRAEAQQIRTSDYMTLAQRIGNTPLVLLAGALSARAFITVACGNITDVPTCCLTQRSIKFSWFRTGAS
;
A
#
# COMPACT_ATOMS: atom_id res chain seq x y z
N MET A 1 -7.55 29.30 -21.66
CA MET A 1 -7.39 28.07 -22.46
C MET A 1 -6.37 27.18 -21.76
N MET A 2 -6.80 26.29 -20.86
CA MET A 2 -5.98 25.18 -20.36
C MET A 2 -6.68 23.90 -20.80
N GLN A 3 -6.12 23.27 -21.82
CA GLN A 3 -6.59 22.06 -22.44
C GLN A 3 -6.35 20.91 -21.44
N ASN A 4 -7.38 20.55 -20.67
CA ASN A 4 -7.33 19.48 -19.67
C ASN A 4 -7.31 18.13 -20.40
N ASN A 5 -6.12 17.73 -20.86
CA ASN A 5 -5.91 16.36 -21.30
C ASN A 5 -5.91 15.44 -20.05
N PRO A 6 -6.59 14.28 -20.07
CA PRO A 6 -6.47 13.27 -19.01
C PRO A 6 -5.12 12.53 -19.06
N ALA A 7 -4.38 12.64 -20.17
CA ALA A 7 -3.06 12.04 -20.38
C ALA A 7 -2.02 12.38 -19.29
N PRO A 8 -1.81 13.64 -18.86
CA PRO A 8 -0.88 13.98 -17.77
C PRO A 8 -1.26 13.38 -16.42
N ALA A 9 -2.54 13.09 -16.16
CA ALA A 9 -2.99 12.46 -14.91
C ALA A 9 -2.59 10.98 -14.85
N LEU A 10 -2.85 10.25 -15.93
CA LEU A 10 -2.41 8.86 -16.07
C LEU A 10 -0.87 8.77 -16.05
N LEU A 11 -0.18 9.72 -16.68
CA LEU A 11 1.28 9.75 -16.73
C LEU A 11 1.91 9.97 -15.34
N ARG A 12 1.38 10.90 -14.52
CA ARG A 12 1.86 11.13 -13.14
C ARG A 12 1.63 9.91 -12.25
N PHE A 13 0.52 9.21 -12.43
CA PHE A 13 0.22 7.99 -11.69
C PHE A 13 1.16 6.84 -12.07
N ILE A 14 1.33 6.60 -13.38
CA ILE A 14 2.29 5.62 -13.92
C ILE A 14 3.70 5.95 -13.43
N PHE A 15 4.07 7.22 -13.39
CA PHE A 15 5.36 7.66 -12.87
C PHE A 15 5.51 7.35 -11.36
N SER A 16 4.48 7.57 -10.55
CA SER A 16 4.53 7.27 -9.11
C SER A 16 4.56 5.76 -8.83
N SER A 17 3.78 4.96 -9.58
CA SER A 17 3.75 3.50 -9.41
C SER A 17 5.03 2.86 -9.91
N LEU A 18 5.64 3.41 -10.97
CA LEU A 18 6.95 3.00 -11.49
C LEU A 18 8.09 3.39 -10.54
N LEU A 19 8.07 4.58 -9.94
CA LEU A 19 9.08 5.02 -8.98
C LEU A 19 9.04 4.19 -7.68
N LEU A 20 7.84 3.90 -7.17
CA LEU A 20 7.66 3.00 -6.03
C LEU A 20 8.00 1.53 -6.37
N GLY A 21 7.68 1.06 -7.58
CA GLY A 21 8.08 -0.26 -8.07
C GLY A 21 9.59 -0.41 -8.22
N MET A 22 10.28 0.66 -8.65
CA MET A 22 11.73 0.72 -8.73
C MET A 22 12.38 0.70 -7.33
N MET A 23 11.79 1.37 -6.32
CA MET A 23 12.21 1.23 -4.92
C MET A 23 12.06 -0.21 -4.41
N ALA A 24 10.96 -0.89 -4.75
CA ALA A 24 10.74 -2.29 -4.36
C ALA A 24 11.77 -3.24 -5.02
N ALA A 25 12.08 -3.03 -6.30
CA ALA A 25 13.09 -3.81 -7.03
C ALA A 25 14.51 -3.59 -6.47
N TYR A 26 14.86 -2.35 -6.10
CA TYR A 26 16.16 -2.03 -5.50
C TYR A 26 16.35 -2.73 -4.15
N GLY A 27 15.27 -2.88 -3.37
CA GLY A 27 15.29 -3.64 -2.13
C GLY A 27 15.59 -5.13 -2.32
N VAL A 28 15.03 -5.76 -3.37
CA VAL A 28 15.25 -7.20 -3.65
C VAL A 28 16.72 -7.47 -3.97
N SER A 29 17.41 -6.55 -4.65
CA SER A 29 18.84 -6.68 -4.96
C SER A 29 19.75 -6.62 -3.72
N LEU A 30 19.30 -5.98 -2.63
CA LEU A 30 20.04 -5.88 -1.36
C LEU A 30 19.84 -7.11 -0.46
N LEU A 31 18.83 -7.95 -0.75
CA LEU A 31 18.54 -9.18 0.00
C LEU A 31 19.50 -10.34 -0.31
N SER A 32 20.24 -10.25 -1.41
CA SER A 32 21.17 -11.29 -1.88
C SER A 32 22.48 -11.35 -1.08
N VAL A 33 22.62 -10.54 -0.03
CA VAL A 33 23.81 -10.57 0.83
C VAL A 33 23.67 -11.73 1.80
N ASP A 34 24.32 -12.84 1.49
CA ASP A 34 24.44 -13.98 2.39
C ASP A 34 25.09 -13.55 3.70
N VAL A 35 24.43 -13.84 4.83
CA VAL A 35 25.01 -13.61 6.15
C VAL A 35 25.99 -14.76 6.42
N PRO A 36 27.30 -14.49 6.55
CA PRO A 36 28.27 -15.54 6.81
C PRO A 36 27.91 -16.26 8.12
N ILE A 37 27.92 -17.59 8.06
CA ILE A 37 27.64 -18.44 9.21
C ILE A 37 28.98 -18.74 9.87
N ASP A 38 29.19 -18.22 11.09
CA ASP A 38 30.36 -18.54 11.89
C ASP A 38 29.95 -19.31 13.15
N LEU A 39 30.07 -20.64 13.12
CA LEU A 39 29.69 -21.49 14.25
C LEU A 39 30.56 -21.30 15.50
N GLN A 40 31.75 -20.68 15.37
CA GLN A 40 32.64 -20.40 16.50
C GLN A 40 32.19 -19.15 17.28
N ALA A 41 31.46 -18.25 16.61
CA ALA A 41 30.96 -17.00 17.16
C ALA A 41 29.55 -17.12 17.75
N ARG A 42 29.17 -18.25 18.35
CA ARG A 42 27.79 -18.52 18.81
C ARG A 42 27.49 -17.86 20.17
N TYR A 43 26.34 -17.21 20.30
CA TYR A 43 25.90 -16.55 21.55
C TYR A 43 26.88 -15.52 22.12
N LEU A 44 27.56 -14.77 21.25
CA LEU A 44 28.43 -13.70 21.71
C LEU A 44 27.59 -12.52 22.24
N PRO A 45 27.96 -11.94 23.38
CA PRO A 45 27.36 -10.71 23.88
C PRO A 45 27.66 -9.53 22.93
N PRO A 46 26.88 -8.44 22.99
CA PRO A 46 27.07 -7.27 22.13
C PRO A 46 28.48 -6.67 22.32
N GLY A 47 29.15 -6.38 21.21
CA GLY A 47 30.53 -5.87 21.19
C GLY A 47 30.89 -5.15 19.89
N ALA A 48 32.14 -4.66 19.78
CA ALA A 48 32.59 -3.89 18.62
C ALA A 48 32.58 -4.69 17.30
N SER A 49 32.76 -6.01 17.39
CA SER A 49 32.66 -6.95 16.25
C SER A 49 31.21 -7.32 15.91
N HIS A 50 30.32 -7.39 16.90
CA HIS A 50 28.90 -7.75 16.74
C HIS A 50 28.02 -6.82 17.58
N TRP A 51 27.54 -5.71 16.99
CA TRP A 51 26.85 -4.63 17.74
C TRP A 51 25.61 -5.10 18.52
N PHE A 52 24.89 -6.09 18.00
CA PHE A 52 23.72 -6.68 18.65
C PHE A 52 23.97 -8.12 19.16
N GLY A 53 25.22 -8.59 19.12
CA GLY A 53 25.57 -9.98 19.40
C GLY A 53 25.21 -10.93 18.24
N THR A 54 25.38 -12.22 18.49
CA THR A 54 25.18 -13.26 17.47
C THR A 54 24.10 -14.27 17.86
N ASP A 55 23.41 -14.81 16.86
CA ASP A 55 22.37 -15.81 17.06
C ASP A 55 22.94 -17.21 17.39
N ASN A 56 22.06 -18.18 17.61
CA ASN A 56 22.35 -19.61 17.75
C ASN A 56 23.00 -20.25 16.51
N MET A 57 23.39 -19.48 15.49
CA MET A 57 24.23 -19.97 14.38
C MET A 57 25.41 -19.02 14.13
N GLY A 58 25.74 -18.19 15.12
CA GLY A 58 26.82 -17.20 15.07
C GLY A 58 26.67 -16.14 13.99
N ARG A 59 25.43 -15.90 13.55
CA ARG A 59 25.08 -14.85 12.58
C ARG A 59 24.86 -13.53 13.31
N ASP A 60 25.29 -12.44 12.69
CA ASP A 60 25.06 -11.08 13.20
C ASP A 60 23.58 -10.75 13.33
N LEU A 61 23.13 -10.47 14.56
CA LEU A 61 21.75 -10.06 14.82
C LEU A 61 21.43 -8.70 14.18
N TRP A 62 22.41 -7.79 14.11
CA TRP A 62 22.23 -6.49 13.46
C TRP A 62 21.85 -6.62 11.98
N LEU A 63 22.61 -7.42 11.24
CA LEU A 63 22.40 -7.64 9.81
C LEU A 63 21.06 -8.33 9.56
N ARG A 64 20.67 -9.26 10.43
CA ARG A 64 19.40 -9.96 10.37
C ARG A 64 18.20 -9.05 10.69
N CYS A 65 18.34 -8.16 11.66
CA CYS A 65 17.34 -7.11 11.94
C CYS A 65 17.18 -6.17 10.75
N PHE A 66 18.29 -5.77 10.13
CA PHE A 66 18.29 -4.91 8.95
C PHE A 66 17.63 -5.58 7.73
N GLN A 67 17.98 -6.83 7.43
CA GLN A 67 17.32 -7.63 6.40
C GLN A 67 15.81 -7.81 6.69
N GLY A 68 15.44 -8.06 7.95
CA GLY A 68 14.05 -8.12 8.38
C GLY A 68 13.29 -6.81 8.16
N ALA A 69 13.92 -5.67 8.47
CA ALA A 69 13.33 -4.35 8.23
C ALA A 69 13.13 -4.08 6.72
N LEU A 70 14.10 -4.42 5.89
CA LEU A 70 14.02 -4.28 4.43
C LEU A 70 12.89 -5.12 3.83
N THR A 71 12.74 -6.38 4.25
CA THR A 71 11.65 -7.24 3.76
C THR A 71 10.26 -6.71 4.13
N SER A 72 10.08 -6.21 5.35
CA SER A 72 8.82 -5.59 5.75
C SER A 72 8.51 -4.31 4.96
N LEU A 73 9.54 -3.49 4.71
CA LEU A 73 9.40 -2.27 3.91
C LEU A 73 8.96 -2.60 2.47
N GLN A 74 9.56 -3.61 1.84
CA GLN A 74 9.20 -4.03 0.49
C GLN A 74 7.75 -4.50 0.38
N ILE A 75 7.30 -5.30 1.36
CA ILE A 75 5.92 -5.79 1.40
C ILE A 75 4.95 -4.64 1.57
N GLY A 76 5.23 -3.71 2.50
CA GLY A 76 4.41 -2.53 2.72
C GLY A 76 4.31 -1.64 1.49
N VAL A 77 5.45 -1.37 0.84
CA VAL A 77 5.50 -0.57 -0.38
C VAL A 77 4.76 -1.25 -1.53
N GLY A 78 5.00 -2.53 -1.76
CA GLY A 78 4.32 -3.29 -2.81
C GLY A 78 2.80 -3.31 -2.62
N ALA A 79 2.34 -3.55 -1.39
CA ALA A 79 0.92 -3.57 -1.07
C ALA A 79 0.26 -2.20 -1.24
N ALA A 80 0.93 -1.12 -0.82
CA ALA A 80 0.46 0.26 -0.97
C ALA A 80 0.30 0.67 -2.44
N ILE A 81 1.26 0.31 -3.31
CA ILE A 81 1.12 0.59 -4.75
C ILE A 81 -0.10 -0.15 -5.30
N CYS A 82 -0.23 -1.45 -5.02
CA CYS A 82 -1.33 -2.26 -5.51
C CYS A 82 -2.69 -1.74 -5.02
N SER A 83 -2.82 -1.41 -3.73
CA SER A 83 -4.06 -0.86 -3.16
C SER A 83 -4.40 0.50 -3.78
N GLY A 84 -3.40 1.37 -3.98
CA GLY A 84 -3.58 2.67 -4.62
C GLY A 84 -4.08 2.58 -6.06
N VAL A 85 -3.52 1.65 -6.86
CA VAL A 85 -3.99 1.38 -8.24
C VAL A 85 -5.45 0.93 -8.25
N ILE A 86 -5.79 -0.04 -7.39
CA ILE A 86 -7.15 -0.57 -7.30
C ILE A 86 -8.13 0.53 -6.85
N ALA A 87 -7.78 1.29 -5.81
CA ALA A 87 -8.61 2.37 -5.29
C ALA A 87 -8.86 3.46 -6.33
N MET A 88 -7.85 3.82 -7.13
CA MET A 88 -7.99 4.82 -8.19
C MET A 88 -8.91 4.35 -9.32
N LEU A 89 -8.73 3.11 -9.79
CA LEU A 89 -9.60 2.53 -10.82
C LEU A 89 -11.05 2.55 -10.33
N ILE A 90 -11.30 2.05 -9.13
CA ILE A 90 -12.65 1.99 -8.56
C ILE A 90 -13.23 3.39 -8.34
N ALA A 91 -12.46 4.33 -7.77
CA ALA A 91 -12.90 5.71 -7.60
C ALA A 91 -13.26 6.35 -8.95
N SER A 92 -12.45 6.16 -9.99
CA SER A 92 -12.74 6.70 -11.32
C SER A 92 -14.05 6.16 -11.91
N LEU A 93 -14.36 4.87 -11.69
CA LEU A 93 -15.62 4.26 -12.13
C LEU A 93 -16.84 4.84 -11.39
N THR A 94 -16.72 5.16 -10.09
CA THR A 94 -17.82 5.78 -9.32
C THR A 94 -18.21 7.17 -9.83
N LEU A 95 -17.28 7.90 -10.46
CA LEU A 95 -17.58 9.22 -11.00
C LEU A 95 -18.48 9.16 -12.23
N ILE A 96 -18.49 8.04 -12.96
CA ILE A 96 -19.19 7.89 -14.24
C ILE A 96 -20.63 7.40 -14.03
N HIS A 97 -20.85 6.47 -13.09
CA HIS A 97 -22.17 5.86 -12.87
C HIS A 97 -22.65 5.96 -11.41
N PRO A 98 -23.74 6.71 -11.13
CA PRO A 98 -24.26 6.87 -9.76
C PRO A 98 -24.84 5.57 -9.17
N VAL A 99 -25.28 4.62 -10.01
CA VAL A 99 -25.74 3.30 -9.55
C VAL A 99 -24.57 2.42 -9.12
N MET A 100 -23.47 2.47 -9.86
CA MET A 100 -22.24 1.75 -9.51
C MET A 100 -21.65 2.27 -8.20
N ASP A 101 -21.77 3.59 -7.96
CA ASP A 101 -21.37 4.24 -6.72
C ASP A 101 -22.13 3.70 -5.49
N GLN A 102 -23.43 3.47 -5.60
CA GLN A 102 -24.23 2.86 -4.51
C GLN A 102 -23.83 1.41 -4.25
N ALA A 103 -23.63 0.61 -5.31
CA ALA A 103 -23.20 -0.79 -5.18
C ALA A 103 -21.81 -0.91 -4.56
N LEU A 104 -20.86 -0.08 -4.99
CA LEU A 104 -19.51 -0.04 -4.44
C LEU A 104 -19.50 0.37 -2.97
N ARG A 105 -20.39 1.30 -2.57
CA ARG A 105 -20.51 1.68 -1.17
C ARG A 105 -20.96 0.52 -0.29
N LEU A 106 -21.93 -0.29 -0.74
CA LEU A 106 -22.35 -1.51 -0.05
C LEU A 106 -21.22 -2.54 0.08
N ILE A 107 -20.42 -2.71 -0.98
CA ILE A 107 -19.26 -3.62 -0.95
C ILE A 107 -18.21 -3.11 0.04
N ILE A 108 -17.92 -1.81 0.03
CA ILE A 108 -16.93 -1.23 0.94
C ILE A 108 -17.41 -1.31 2.40
N ASP A 109 -18.67 -0.95 2.66
CA ASP A 109 -19.24 -0.98 4.01
C ASP A 109 -19.26 -2.42 4.58
N THR A 110 -19.57 -3.42 3.74
CA THR A 110 -19.49 -4.84 4.16
C THR A 110 -18.05 -5.28 4.43
N LEU A 111 -17.09 -4.91 3.58
CA LEU A 111 -15.66 -5.23 3.82
C LEU A 111 -15.12 -4.57 5.09
N LEU A 112 -15.50 -3.32 5.37
CA LEU A 112 -15.06 -2.59 6.55
C LEU A 112 -15.76 -3.02 7.84
N SER A 113 -16.92 -3.67 7.74
CA SER A 113 -17.61 -4.26 8.90
C SER A 113 -16.88 -5.47 9.48
N LEU A 114 -16.05 -6.15 8.68
CA LEU A 114 -15.29 -7.31 9.11
C LEU A 114 -14.02 -6.88 9.85
N PRO A 115 -13.64 -7.58 10.95
CA PRO A 115 -12.35 -7.37 11.59
C PRO A 115 -11.21 -7.52 10.57
N HIS A 116 -10.40 -6.47 10.40
CA HIS A 116 -9.37 -6.40 9.37
C HIS A 116 -8.41 -7.61 9.39
N LEU A 117 -8.03 -8.09 10.58
CA LEU A 117 -7.17 -9.25 10.75
C LEU A 117 -7.78 -10.55 10.18
N LEU A 118 -9.09 -10.73 10.30
CA LEU A 118 -9.76 -11.93 9.78
C LEU A 118 -9.70 -11.99 8.26
N LEU A 119 -10.02 -10.89 7.59
CA LEU A 119 -9.89 -10.79 6.13
C LEU A 119 -8.45 -11.08 5.68
N LEU A 120 -7.47 -10.52 6.39
CA LEU A 120 -6.08 -10.65 6.03
C LEU A 120 -5.59 -12.10 6.15
N ILE A 121 -5.96 -12.79 7.23
CA ILE A 121 -5.61 -14.21 7.44
C ILE A 121 -6.32 -15.10 6.39
N LEU A 122 -7.59 -14.85 6.11
CA LEU A 122 -8.36 -15.60 5.11
C LEU A 122 -7.68 -15.53 3.73
N ILE A 123 -7.34 -14.31 3.28
CA ILE A 123 -6.72 -14.10 1.97
C ILE A 123 -5.31 -14.69 1.93
N CYS A 124 -4.53 -14.55 3.00
CA CYS A 124 -3.19 -15.15 3.08
C CYS A 124 -3.25 -16.67 2.95
N PHE A 125 -4.26 -17.30 3.57
CA PHE A 125 -4.46 -18.74 3.52
C PHE A 125 -4.87 -19.19 2.12
N THR A 126 -5.81 -18.50 1.47
CA THR A 126 -6.29 -18.88 0.13
C THR A 126 -5.24 -18.69 -0.96
N VAL A 127 -4.38 -17.68 -0.86
CA VAL A 127 -3.39 -17.33 -1.89
C VAL A 127 -2.10 -18.18 -1.77
N GLY A 128 -1.91 -18.92 -0.67
CA GLY A 128 -0.80 -19.88 -0.54
C GLY A 128 0.42 -19.38 0.24
N GLY A 129 0.23 -18.46 1.20
CA GLY A 129 1.30 -18.03 2.12
C GLY A 129 2.48 -17.29 1.46
N GLY A 130 3.45 -16.89 2.28
CA GLY A 130 4.67 -16.21 1.82
C GLY A 130 4.51 -14.73 1.45
N MET A 131 5.54 -14.15 0.82
CA MET A 131 5.62 -12.71 0.51
C MET A 131 4.47 -12.25 -0.40
N ARG A 132 4.18 -13.00 -1.47
CA ARG A 132 3.14 -12.65 -2.45
C ARG A 132 1.74 -12.70 -1.84
N GLY A 133 1.46 -13.70 -0.99
CA GLY A 133 0.18 -13.82 -0.30
C GLY A 133 -0.09 -12.65 0.64
N VAL A 134 0.91 -12.21 1.41
CA VAL A 134 0.78 -11.05 2.30
C VAL A 134 0.58 -9.75 1.51
N VAL A 135 1.34 -9.53 0.44
CA VAL A 135 1.19 -8.33 -0.41
C VAL A 135 -0.22 -8.25 -0.98
N LEU A 136 -0.75 -9.35 -1.54
CA LEU A 136 -2.09 -9.39 -2.11
C LEU A 136 -3.16 -9.20 -1.02
N ALA A 137 -3.05 -9.88 0.11
CA ALA A 137 -4.00 -9.76 1.22
C ALA A 137 -4.12 -8.32 1.73
N VAL A 138 -2.98 -7.65 1.89
CA VAL A 138 -2.93 -6.26 2.32
C VAL A 138 -3.49 -5.33 1.24
N ALA A 139 -3.12 -5.53 -0.02
CA ALA A 139 -3.62 -4.71 -1.13
C ALA A 139 -5.15 -4.77 -1.25
N PHE A 140 -5.73 -5.98 -1.14
CA PHE A 140 -7.18 -6.21 -1.19
C PHE A 140 -7.94 -5.68 0.02
N THR A 141 -7.28 -5.47 1.16
CA THR A 141 -7.94 -5.00 2.39
C THR A 141 -7.79 -3.50 2.62
N HIS A 142 -6.78 -2.84 2.04
CA HIS A 142 -6.53 -1.40 2.23
C HIS A 142 -7.18 -0.52 1.16
N TRP A 143 -7.40 -1.02 -0.07
CA TRP A 143 -8.04 -0.23 -1.13
C TRP A 143 -9.43 0.36 -0.77
N PRO A 144 -10.31 -0.28 0.04
CA PRO A 144 -11.64 0.27 0.32
C PRO A 144 -11.59 1.61 1.05
N LYS A 145 -10.67 1.75 2.02
CA LYS A 145 -10.48 2.99 2.78
C LYS A 145 -9.99 4.11 1.87
N LEU A 146 -9.00 3.83 1.03
CA LEU A 146 -8.47 4.80 0.06
C LEU A 146 -9.54 5.24 -0.94
N ALA A 147 -10.36 4.31 -1.44
CA ALA A 147 -11.44 4.62 -2.36
C ALA A 147 -12.49 5.56 -1.74
N LEU A 148 -12.83 5.40 -0.45
CA LEU A 148 -13.75 6.30 0.25
C LEU A 148 -13.22 7.72 0.36
N ILE A 149 -11.91 7.87 0.65
CA ILE A 149 -11.28 9.19 0.76
C ILE A 149 -11.30 9.89 -0.60
N LEU A 150 -10.87 9.19 -1.66
CA LEU A 150 -10.90 9.73 -3.03
C LEU A 150 -12.32 10.12 -3.46
N ARG A 151 -13.33 9.34 -3.06
CA ARG A 151 -14.74 9.64 -3.31
C ARG A 151 -15.20 10.89 -2.57
N ALA A 152 -14.82 11.06 -1.30
CA ALA A 152 -15.13 12.26 -0.53
C ALA A 152 -14.51 13.51 -1.17
N GLU A 153 -13.26 13.41 -1.65
CA GLU A 153 -12.62 14.49 -2.39
C GLU A 153 -13.33 14.80 -3.71
N ALA A 154 -13.75 13.77 -4.46
CA ALA A 154 -14.50 13.94 -5.69
C ALA A 154 -15.82 14.70 -5.46
N GLN A 155 -16.56 14.33 -4.41
CA GLN A 155 -17.81 15.00 -4.04
C GLN A 155 -17.59 16.43 -3.54
N GLN A 156 -16.49 16.68 -2.82
CA GLN A 156 -16.11 18.03 -2.40
C GLN A 156 -15.81 18.94 -3.61
N ILE A 157 -15.18 18.40 -4.65
CA ILE A 157 -14.94 19.16 -5.90
C ILE A 157 -16.27 19.43 -6.62
N ARG A 158 -17.19 18.45 -6.67
CA ARG A 158 -18.54 18.61 -7.26
C ARG A 158 -19.35 19.72 -6.62
N THR A 159 -19.23 19.88 -5.31
CA THR A 159 -20.00 20.87 -4.54
C THR A 159 -19.31 22.24 -4.44
N SER A 160 -18.08 22.37 -4.94
CA SER A 160 -17.33 23.63 -4.85
C SER A 160 -17.85 24.70 -5.82
N ASP A 161 -17.82 25.96 -5.39
CA ASP A 161 -18.20 27.12 -6.21
C ASP A 161 -17.42 27.20 -7.52
N TYR A 162 -16.18 26.69 -7.53
CA TYR A 162 -15.33 26.55 -8.71
C TYR A 162 -16.04 25.84 -9.88
N MET A 163 -16.82 24.79 -9.60
CA MET A 163 -17.58 24.09 -10.64
C MET A 163 -18.73 24.90 -11.20
N THR A 164 -19.47 25.58 -10.33
CA THR A 164 -20.61 26.40 -10.78
C THR A 164 -20.13 27.56 -11.66
N LEU A 165 -18.97 28.13 -11.36
CA LEU A 165 -18.33 29.16 -12.20
C LEU A 165 -17.78 28.57 -13.51
N ALA A 166 -17.15 27.40 -13.47
CA ALA A 166 -16.58 26.79 -14.65
C ALA A 166 -17.63 26.25 -15.63
N GLN A 167 -18.81 25.83 -15.14
CA GLN A 167 -19.96 25.47 -16.00
C GLN A 167 -20.51 26.69 -16.74
N ARG A 168 -20.54 27.88 -16.09
CA ARG A 168 -20.97 29.13 -16.76
C ARG A 168 -20.05 29.55 -17.90
N ILE A 169 -18.80 29.09 -17.89
CA ILE A 169 -17.80 29.33 -18.94
C ILE A 169 -17.90 28.30 -20.08
N GLY A 170 -18.83 27.33 -19.99
CA GLY A 170 -19.12 26.36 -21.06
C GLY A 170 -18.25 25.10 -21.06
N ASN A 171 -17.47 24.87 -19.99
CA ASN A 171 -16.68 23.65 -19.87
C ASN A 171 -17.55 22.48 -19.40
N THR A 172 -17.28 21.29 -19.96
CA THR A 172 -17.98 20.07 -19.55
C THR A 172 -17.58 19.65 -18.13
N PRO A 173 -18.54 19.34 -17.25
CA PRO A 173 -18.28 19.06 -15.83
C PRO A 173 -17.37 17.84 -15.62
N LEU A 174 -17.41 16.87 -16.54
CA LEU A 174 -16.58 15.66 -16.50
C LEU A 174 -15.08 15.96 -16.70
N VAL A 175 -14.75 16.90 -17.60
CA VAL A 175 -13.34 17.27 -17.89
C VAL A 175 -12.73 18.09 -16.76
N LEU A 176 -13.53 18.95 -16.12
CA LEU A 176 -13.15 19.68 -14.93
C LEU A 176 -12.92 18.76 -13.73
N LEU A 177 -13.83 17.80 -13.53
CA LEU A 177 -13.71 16.77 -12.49
C LEU A 177 -12.44 15.96 -12.65
N ALA A 178 -12.19 15.40 -13.84
CA ALA A 178 -11.05 14.54 -14.07
C ALA A 178 -9.71 15.27 -13.81
N GLY A 179 -9.59 16.53 -14.23
CA GLY A 179 -8.39 17.32 -14.00
C GLY A 179 -8.19 17.69 -12.52
N ALA A 180 -9.22 18.19 -11.85
CA ALA A 180 -9.13 18.58 -10.44
C ALA A 180 -8.91 17.37 -9.52
N LEU A 181 -9.54 16.24 -9.84
CA LEU A 181 -9.35 14.98 -9.12
C LEU A 181 -7.91 14.48 -9.29
N SER A 182 -7.30 14.61 -10.47
CA SER A 182 -5.96 14.07 -10.72
C SER A 182 -4.86 14.65 -9.82
N ALA A 183 -4.93 15.95 -9.51
CA ALA A 183 -3.94 16.60 -8.64
C ALA A 183 -4.12 16.23 -7.17
N ARG A 184 -5.37 16.13 -6.70
CA ARG A 184 -5.69 15.77 -5.30
C ARG A 184 -5.58 14.28 -5.05
N ALA A 185 -6.03 13.45 -5.98
CA ALA A 185 -5.87 12.00 -5.93
C ALA A 185 -4.41 11.58 -5.84
N PHE A 186 -3.50 12.30 -6.51
CA PHE A 186 -2.07 12.06 -6.35
C PHE A 186 -1.60 12.27 -4.90
N ILE A 187 -1.99 13.38 -4.28
CA ILE A 187 -1.61 13.71 -2.89
C ILE A 187 -2.23 12.69 -1.93
N THR A 188 -3.49 12.31 -2.15
CA THR A 188 -4.23 11.36 -1.31
C THR A 188 -3.69 9.94 -1.43
N VAL A 189 -3.37 9.48 -2.64
CA VAL A 189 -2.74 8.16 -2.86
C VAL A 189 -1.32 8.17 -2.30
N ALA A 190 -0.55 9.25 -2.48
CA ALA A 190 0.78 9.37 -1.89
C ALA A 190 0.74 9.31 -0.35
N CYS A 191 -0.11 10.12 0.30
CA CYS A 191 -0.26 10.12 1.75
C CYS A 191 -0.84 8.80 2.28
N GLY A 192 -1.80 8.22 1.55
CA GLY A 192 -2.38 6.93 1.86
C GLY A 192 -1.33 5.83 1.85
N ASN A 193 -0.54 5.75 0.79
CA ASN A 193 0.55 4.79 0.67
C ASN A 193 1.61 4.96 1.78
N ILE A 194 1.94 6.20 2.15
CA ILE A 194 2.86 6.50 3.25
C ILE A 194 2.30 5.98 4.60
N THR A 195 0.99 6.07 4.82
CA THR A 195 0.33 5.62 6.06
C THR A 195 0.12 4.11 6.09
N ASP A 196 -0.09 3.51 4.92
CA ASP A 196 -0.28 2.07 4.78
C ASP A 196 1.01 1.32 5.06
N VAL A 197 2.17 1.79 4.57
CA VAL A 197 3.47 1.12 4.79
C VAL A 197 3.74 0.75 6.26
N PRO A 198 3.68 1.66 7.25
CA PRO A 198 3.87 1.29 8.66
C PRO A 198 2.78 0.37 9.19
N THR A 199 1.51 0.57 8.79
CA THR A 199 0.38 -0.28 9.17
C THR A 199 0.57 -1.73 8.67
N CYS A 200 1.04 -1.88 7.44
CA CYS A 200 1.36 -3.16 6.81
C CYS A 200 2.51 -3.86 7.55
N CYS A 201 3.56 -3.11 7.89
CA CYS A 201 4.70 -3.63 8.65
C CYS A 201 4.28 -4.14 10.04
N LEU A 202 3.44 -3.39 10.76
CA LEU A 202 2.91 -3.78 12.07
C LEU A 202 2.01 -5.01 11.97
N THR A 203 1.19 -5.09 10.93
CA THR A 203 0.28 -6.22 10.71
C THR A 203 1.06 -7.50 10.37
N GLN A 204 2.08 -7.41 9.51
CA GLN A 204 2.96 -8.54 9.24
C GLN A 204 3.66 -9.05 10.51
N ARG A 205 4.16 -8.14 11.35
CA ARG A 205 4.77 -8.51 12.64
C ARG A 205 3.76 -9.21 13.55
N SER A 206 2.53 -8.70 13.62
CA SER A 206 1.45 -9.29 14.41
C SER A 206 1.09 -10.69 13.90
N ILE A 207 1.02 -10.88 12.59
CA ILE A 207 0.79 -12.18 11.95
C ILE A 207 1.94 -13.14 12.28
N LYS A 208 3.19 -12.76 12.02
CA LYS A 208 4.36 -13.59 12.33
C LYS A 208 4.45 -13.96 13.81
N PHE A 209 4.14 -13.03 14.71
CA PHE A 209 4.11 -13.27 16.15
C PHE A 209 3.00 -14.26 16.54
N SER A 210 1.82 -14.13 15.94
CA SER A 210 0.72 -15.08 16.13
C SER A 210 1.12 -16.48 15.65
N TRP A 211 1.67 -16.61 14.44
CA TRP A 211 2.17 -17.88 13.91
C TRP A 211 3.30 -18.49 14.76
N PHE A 212 4.20 -17.67 15.31
CA PHE A 212 5.23 -18.15 16.24
C PHE A 212 4.62 -18.77 17.50
N ARG A 213 3.47 -18.24 17.97
CA ARG A 213 2.77 -18.76 19.15
C ARG A 213 1.97 -20.03 18.85
N THR A 214 1.44 -20.20 17.64
CA THR A 214 0.70 -21.42 17.22
C THR A 214 1.58 -22.50 16.58
N GLY A 215 2.85 -22.20 16.29
CA GLY A 215 3.79 -23.11 15.61
C GLY A 215 5.09 -23.30 16.36
N ALA A 216 5.01 -23.89 17.55
CA ALA A 216 6.09 -24.61 18.22
C ALA A 216 5.53 -25.90 18.83
N SER A 217 5.11 -26.81 17.94
CA SER A 217 5.01 -28.26 18.17
C SER A 217 5.24 -28.95 16.83
#